data_AF-A0A0N1MWI1-F1
#
_entry.id   AF-A0A0N1MWI1-F1
#
_cell.length_a   1.000
_cell.length_b   1.000
_cell.length_c   1.000
_cell.angle_alpha   90.00
_cell.angle_beta   90.00
_cell.angle_gamma   90.00
#
_symmetry.space_group_name_H-M   'P 1'
#
loop_
_entity.id
_entity.type
_entity.pdbx_description
1 polymer ?
#
loop_
_entity_poly.entity_id
_entity_poly.type
_entity_poly.pdbx_seq_one_letter_code
_entity_poly.pdbx_strand_id
1 'polypeptide(L)'
;MPAIDAAPAVPAAEQTIDAFDLRQLRAPPDARFSAVRPRCPEARSGEIVVCAPDPERERLRPLPEGYDIPEGPPRLEMKLDETTSADVHLEAQVFPNGTVSNRLMVGLKKKF
;
A
#
# COMPACT_ATOMS: atom_id res chain seq x y z
N MET A 1 40.00 11.33 -13.03
CA MET A 1 38.59 11.07 -12.68
C MET A 1 37.76 12.19 -13.28
N PRO A 2 36.75 11.93 -14.14
CA PRO A 2 35.91 13.00 -14.66
C PRO A 2 34.82 13.35 -13.65
N ALA A 3 34.39 14.62 -13.69
CA ALA A 3 33.43 15.23 -12.78
C ALA A 3 32.03 14.63 -12.94
N ILE A 4 31.47 14.10 -11.86
CA ILE A 4 30.07 13.69 -11.74
C ILE A 4 29.47 14.55 -10.63
N ASP A 5 29.19 15.81 -10.93
CA ASP A 5 28.44 16.66 -10.00
C ASP A 5 27.54 17.62 -10.78
N ALA A 6 26.57 17.05 -11.49
CA ALA A 6 25.43 17.80 -12.01
C ALA A 6 24.16 17.10 -11.53
N ALA A 7 23.45 17.75 -10.61
CA ALA A 7 22.13 17.30 -10.19
C ALA A 7 21.16 17.33 -11.39
N PRO A 8 20.26 16.35 -11.54
CA PRO A 8 19.27 16.38 -12.61
C PRO A 8 18.32 17.57 -12.41
N ALA A 9 18.09 18.35 -13.47
CA ALA A 9 17.13 19.43 -13.46
C ALA A 9 15.73 18.87 -13.18
N VAL A 10 15.11 19.31 -12.08
CA VAL A 10 13.72 18.98 -11.76
C VAL A 10 12.84 19.75 -12.74
N PRO A 11 11.98 19.12 -13.54
CA PRO A 11 11.03 19.86 -14.36
C PRO A 11 10.08 20.59 -13.41
N ALA A 12 10.05 21.92 -13.49
CA ALA A 12 9.06 22.74 -12.82
C ALA A 12 7.70 22.48 -13.46
N ALA A 13 6.99 21.46 -13.00
CA ALA A 13 5.55 21.40 -13.18
C ALA A 13 4.95 22.42 -12.22
N GLU A 14 4.90 23.69 -12.65
CA GLU A 14 4.03 24.69 -12.04
C GLU A 14 2.59 24.20 -12.21
N GLN A 15 2.08 23.48 -11.21
CA GLN A 15 0.64 23.24 -11.07
C GLN A 15 0.02 24.56 -10.62
N THR A 16 -0.18 25.47 -11.58
CA THR A 16 -0.91 26.71 -11.38
C THR A 16 -2.37 26.35 -11.08
N ILE A 17 -2.78 26.57 -9.83
CA ILE A 17 -4.15 26.31 -9.34
C ILE A 17 -5.19 27.13 -10.13
N ASP A 18 -4.76 28.20 -10.80
CA ASP A 18 -5.59 29.07 -11.65
C ASP A 18 -5.87 28.52 -13.05
N ALA A 19 -5.25 27.41 -13.48
CA ALA A 19 -5.45 26.84 -14.81
C ALA A 19 -6.77 26.06 -14.95
N PHE A 20 -7.54 25.89 -13.87
CA PHE A 20 -8.77 25.11 -13.86
C PHE A 20 -10.01 25.99 -13.62
N ASP A 21 -10.55 26.59 -14.68
CA ASP A 21 -11.81 27.36 -14.62
C ASP A 21 -13.03 26.45 -14.84
N LEU A 22 -13.75 26.17 -13.75
CA LEU A 22 -14.98 25.36 -13.76
C LEU A 22 -16.06 25.87 -14.72
N ARG A 23 -16.04 27.15 -15.10
CA ARG A 23 -17.00 27.73 -16.06
C ARG A 23 -16.77 27.27 -17.49
N GLN A 24 -15.58 26.79 -17.81
CA GLN A 24 -15.23 26.24 -19.13
C GLN A 24 -15.72 24.79 -19.29
N LEU A 25 -15.99 24.10 -18.18
CA LEU A 25 -16.64 22.79 -18.16
C LEU A 25 -18.16 22.95 -18.33
N ARG A 26 -18.62 23.47 -19.47
CA ARG A 26 -20.05 23.38 -19.81
C ARG A 26 -20.37 21.91 -20.08
N ALA A 27 -21.15 21.32 -19.20
CA ALA A 27 -21.73 20.02 -19.43
C ALA A 27 -22.58 20.07 -20.72
N PRO A 28 -22.48 19.06 -21.62
CA PRO A 28 -23.36 18.98 -22.77
C PRO A 28 -24.82 18.97 -22.31
N PRO A 29 -25.77 19.52 -23.09
CA PRO A 29 -27.17 19.68 -22.69
C PRO A 29 -27.87 18.37 -22.31
N ASP A 30 -27.31 17.23 -22.73
CA ASP A 30 -27.83 15.89 -22.46
C ASP A 30 -27.08 15.15 -21.33
N ALA A 31 -26.17 15.82 -20.63
CA ALA A 31 -25.43 15.26 -19.51
C ALA A 31 -26.37 15.04 -18.31
N ARG A 32 -26.88 13.82 -18.19
CA ARG A 32 -27.66 13.39 -17.03
C ARG A 32 -26.71 13.02 -15.90
N PHE A 33 -26.42 13.99 -15.03
CA PHE A 33 -25.74 13.71 -13.77
C PHE A 33 -26.72 13.09 -12.79
N SER A 34 -26.66 11.77 -12.61
CA SER A 34 -27.32 11.10 -11.49
C SER A 34 -26.32 10.91 -10.37
N ALA A 35 -26.57 11.55 -9.22
CA ALA A 35 -25.87 11.20 -7.99
C ALA A 35 -26.38 9.82 -7.54
N VAL A 36 -25.63 8.77 -7.88
CA VAL A 36 -25.87 7.44 -7.32
C VAL A 36 -25.49 7.55 -5.84
N ARG A 37 -26.48 7.56 -4.94
CA ARG A 37 -26.21 7.43 -3.51
C ARG A 37 -25.65 6.03 -3.28
N PRO A 38 -24.34 5.87 -2.96
CA PRO A 38 -23.81 4.55 -2.68
C PRO A 38 -24.54 4.01 -1.44
N ARG A 39 -24.93 2.73 -1.48
CA ARG A 39 -25.53 2.03 -0.34
C ARG A 39 -24.43 1.72 0.68
N CYS A 40 -23.92 2.76 1.33
CA CYS A 40 -22.89 2.66 2.36
C CYS A 40 -23.52 2.36 3.72
N PRO A 41 -23.01 1.39 4.50
CA PRO A 41 -23.34 1.30 5.91
C PRO A 41 -22.80 2.52 6.68
N GLU A 42 -23.42 2.85 7.81
CA GLU A 42 -22.90 3.88 8.72
C GLU A 42 -21.58 3.42 9.34
N ALA A 43 -20.56 4.27 9.25
CA ALA A 43 -19.26 4.02 9.85
C ALA A 43 -19.31 4.23 11.38
N ARG A 44 -18.68 3.32 12.13
CA ARG A 44 -18.43 3.50 13.58
C ARG A 44 -17.07 4.14 13.83
N SER A 45 -16.88 4.71 15.03
CA SER A 45 -15.60 5.30 15.41
C SER A 45 -14.47 4.26 15.34
N GLY A 46 -13.41 4.56 14.58
CA GLY A 46 -12.28 3.65 14.35
C GLY A 46 -12.45 2.69 13.16
N GLU A 47 -13.56 2.77 12.43
CA GLU A 47 -13.83 1.96 11.24
C GLU A 47 -13.61 2.78 9.96
N ILE A 48 -12.92 2.20 8.97
CA ILE A 48 -12.81 2.77 7.63
C ILE A 48 -13.80 2.03 6.74
N VAL A 49 -14.88 2.71 6.34
CA VAL A 49 -15.89 2.16 5.42
C VAL A 49 -15.55 2.61 4.00
N VAL A 50 -15.27 1.64 3.12
CA VAL A 50 -15.02 1.87 1.69
C VAL A 50 -16.26 1.48 0.90
N CYS A 51 -16.83 2.42 0.15
CA CYS A 51 -18.05 2.19 -0.62
C CYS A 51 -17.77 1.97 -2.11
N ALA A 52 -18.43 0.96 -2.66
CA ALA A 52 -18.45 0.61 -4.06
C ALA A 52 -19.76 1.08 -4.73
N PRO A 53 -19.73 1.51 -6.01
CA PRO A 53 -20.94 1.73 -6.81
C PRO A 53 -21.85 0.50 -6.89
N ASP A 54 -21.28 -0.71 -7.05
CA ASP A 54 -22.00 -1.98 -6.97
C ASP A 54 -21.36 -2.89 -5.90
N PRO A 55 -21.91 -2.90 -4.66
CA PRO A 55 -21.31 -3.65 -3.57
C PRO A 55 -21.31 -5.16 -3.80
N GLU A 56 -22.26 -5.74 -4.53
CA GLU A 56 -22.29 -7.21 -4.72
C GLU A 56 -21.23 -7.66 -5.72
N ARG A 57 -20.94 -6.83 -6.73
CA ARG A 57 -19.92 -7.13 -7.75
C ARG A 57 -18.50 -6.84 -7.29
N GLU A 58 -18.33 -5.79 -6.48
CA GLU A 58 -17.02 -5.25 -6.11
C GLU A 58 -16.59 -5.66 -4.70
N ARG A 59 -17.49 -6.28 -3.92
CA ARG A 59 -17.12 -6.85 -2.63
C ARG A 59 -16.14 -8.00 -2.83
N LEU A 60 -14.99 -7.84 -2.19
CA LEU A 60 -14.04 -8.93 -2.04
C LEU A 60 -14.76 -10.11 -1.38
N ARG A 61 -14.58 -11.31 -1.95
CA ARG A 61 -15.10 -12.53 -1.34
C ARG A 61 -14.55 -12.61 0.08
N PRO A 62 -15.37 -13.06 1.06
CA PRO A 62 -14.85 -13.32 2.40
C PRO A 62 -13.62 -14.21 2.29
N LEU A 63 -12.58 -13.91 3.08
CA LEU A 63 -11.43 -14.79 3.14
C LEU A 63 -11.91 -16.20 3.53
N PRO A 64 -11.38 -17.25 2.90
CA PRO A 64 -11.70 -18.61 3.32
C PRO A 64 -11.40 -18.77 4.81
N GLU A 65 -12.33 -19.35 5.56
CA GLU A 65 -12.06 -19.77 6.93
C GLU A 65 -10.94 -20.82 6.87
N GLY A 66 -9.78 -20.50 7.45
CA GLY A 66 -8.59 -21.37 7.38
C GLY A 66 -7.48 -20.89 6.45
N TYR A 67 -7.41 -19.60 6.10
CA TYR A 67 -6.14 -19.03 5.64
C TYR A 67 -5.17 -18.99 6.83
N ASP A 68 -4.55 -20.13 7.12
CA ASP A 68 -3.28 -20.14 7.82
C ASP A 68 -2.35 -19.26 6.99
N ILE A 69 -1.93 -18.14 7.58
CA ILE A 69 -0.82 -17.36 7.04
C ILE A 69 0.27 -18.42 6.84
N PRO A 70 0.68 -18.73 5.58
CA PRO A 70 1.71 -19.72 5.37
C PRO A 70 2.86 -19.23 6.22
N GLU A 71 3.22 -20.04 7.23
CA GLU A 71 4.25 -19.72 8.20
C GLU A 71 5.36 -19.05 7.42
N GLY A 72 5.50 -17.73 7.64
CA GLY A 72 6.58 -17.00 7.02
C GLY A 72 7.86 -17.78 7.29
N PRO A 73 8.83 -17.74 6.38
CA PRO A 73 10.05 -18.54 6.50
C PRO A 73 10.56 -18.56 7.94
N PRO A 74 10.90 -19.73 8.48
CA PRO A 74 10.92 -20.00 9.93
C PRO A 74 11.69 -18.90 10.66
N ARG A 75 11.02 -18.25 11.60
CA ARG A 75 11.58 -17.18 12.43
C ARG A 75 11.78 -17.71 13.84
N LEU A 76 13.02 -17.72 14.29
CA LEU A 76 13.39 -17.97 15.67
C LEU A 76 13.66 -16.62 16.33
N GLU A 77 12.88 -16.25 17.35
CA GLU A 77 13.17 -15.08 18.18
C GLU A 77 13.56 -15.53 19.59
N MET A 78 14.69 -15.04 20.07
CA MET A 78 15.21 -15.30 21.40
C MET A 78 15.29 -13.98 22.16
N LYS A 79 14.68 -13.92 23.34
CA LYS A 79 14.85 -12.79 24.27
C LYS A 79 16.16 -13.02 25.04
N LEU A 80 17.11 -12.08 24.93
CA LEU A 80 18.37 -12.14 25.67
C LEU A 80 18.21 -11.51 27.06
N ASP A 81 17.52 -10.37 27.12
CA ASP A 81 17.19 -9.65 28.34
C ASP A 81 15.85 -8.88 28.16
N GLU A 82 15.45 -8.05 29.13
CA GLU A 82 14.19 -7.28 29.06
C GLU A 82 14.17 -6.23 27.92
N THR A 83 15.35 -5.82 27.45
CA THR A 83 15.57 -4.77 26.46
C THR A 83 16.10 -5.29 25.12
N THR A 84 16.64 -6.50 25.05
CA THR A 84 17.37 -7.05 23.91
C THR A 84 16.74 -8.35 23.42
N SER A 85 16.41 -8.41 22.13
CA SER A 85 16.06 -9.67 21.45
C SER A 85 16.95 -9.92 20.24
N ALA A 86 17.24 -11.18 19.97
CA ALA A 86 17.87 -11.63 18.74
C ALA A 86 16.86 -12.41 17.92
N ASP A 87 16.88 -12.22 16.61
CA ASP A 87 16.04 -12.96 15.69
C ASP A 87 16.88 -13.62 14.59
N VAL A 88 16.51 -14.83 14.21
CA VAL A 88 17.05 -15.54 13.05
C VAL A 88 15.87 -15.91 12.19
N HIS A 89 15.85 -15.45 10.94
CA HIS A 89 14.76 -15.79 10.02
C HIS A 89 15.28 -16.09 8.62
N LEU A 90 14.65 -17.04 7.95
CA LEU A 90 14.84 -17.17 6.51
C LEU A 90 14.04 -16.07 5.79
N GLU A 91 14.48 -15.67 4.61
CA GLU A 91 13.73 -14.82 3.70
C GLU A 91 13.86 -15.41 2.30
N ALA A 92 12.74 -15.61 1.61
CA ALA A 92 12.72 -16.07 0.23
C ALA A 92 12.23 -14.93 -0.67
N GLN A 93 13.09 -14.44 -1.55
CA GLN A 93 12.77 -13.37 -2.50
C GLN A 93 12.83 -13.91 -3.93
N VAL A 94 11.73 -13.76 -4.67
CA VAL A 94 11.66 -14.12 -6.10
C VAL A 94 12.06 -12.90 -6.92
N PHE A 95 13.09 -13.04 -7.75
CA PHE A 95 13.53 -12.00 -8.67
C PHE A 95 12.69 -12.00 -9.95
N PRO A 96 12.61 -10.86 -10.69
CA PRO A 96 11.86 -10.77 -11.94
C PRO A 96 12.27 -11.77 -13.04
N ASN A 97 13.46 -12.36 -12.92
CA ASN A 97 13.97 -13.41 -13.81
C ASN A 97 13.56 -14.84 -13.40
N GLY A 98 12.67 -15.00 -12.41
CA GLY A 98 12.20 -16.30 -11.91
C GLY A 98 13.17 -17.01 -10.97
N THR A 99 14.30 -16.39 -10.61
CA THR A 99 15.25 -16.97 -9.64
C THR A 99 14.76 -16.71 -8.22
N VAL A 100 14.79 -17.74 -7.37
CA VAL A 100 14.47 -17.61 -5.94
C VAL A 100 15.77 -17.51 -5.15
N SER A 101 15.93 -16.43 -4.38
CA SER A 101 17.02 -16.27 -3.42
C SER A 101 16.52 -16.52 -2.02
N ASN A 102 17.09 -17.54 -1.39
CA ASN A 102 16.88 -17.82 0.03
C ASN A 102 18.03 -17.17 0.82
N ARG A 103 17.70 -16.32 1.79
CA ARG A 103 18.64 -15.63 2.67
C ARG A 103 18.38 -16.04 4.10
N LEU A 104 19.45 -16.16 4.88
CA LEU A 104 19.38 -16.30 6.34
C LEU A 104 19.71 -14.94 6.95
N MET A 105 18.76 -14.34 7.65
CA MET A 105 18.88 -13.05 8.31
C MET A 105 19.09 -13.27 9.81
N VAL A 106 20.00 -12.49 10.40
CA VAL A 106 20.22 -12.44 11.84
C VAL A 106 20.05 -10.99 12.30
N GLY A 107 19.07 -10.74 13.15
CA GLY A 107 18.73 -9.43 13.69
C GLY A 107 19.01 -9.33 15.19
N LEU A 108 19.35 -8.12 15.64
CA LEU A 108 19.46 -7.76 17.06
C LEU A 108 18.61 -6.52 17.28
N LYS A 109 17.61 -6.61 18.17
CA LYS A 109 16.73 -5.51 18.55
C LYS A 109 17.05 -5.09 19.97
N LYS A 110 17.28 -3.79 20.18
CA LYS A 110 17.47 -3.18 21.49
C LYS A 110 16.43 -2.08 21.70
N LYS A 111 15.64 -2.19 22.76
CA LYS A 111 14.70 -1.17 23.21
C LYS A 111 15.46 -0.14 24.06
N PHE A 112 15.16 1.13 23.86
CA PHE A 112 15.69 2.26 24.62
C PHE A 112 14.63 2.82 25.56
#